data_AF-A0AAQ0KDG3-F1
#
_entry.id   AF-A0AAQ0KDG3-F1
#
_cell.length_a   1.000
_cell.length_b   1.000
_cell.length_c   1.000
_cell.angle_alpha   90.00
_cell.angle_beta   90.00
_cell.angle_gamma   90.00
#
_symmetry.space_group_name_H-M   'P 1'
#
loop_
_entity.id
_entity.type
_entity.pdbx_description
1 polymer ?
#
loop_
_entity_poly.entity_id
_entity_poly.type
_entity_poly.pdbx_seq_one_letter_code
_entity_poly.pdbx_strand_id
1 'polypeptide(L)'
;MTEDRRVLSGDELEQAMAMIEKGQQLAGHFPDAEALARARGILDGSLTYDEAAAQLEAKYGFPVLPSQRPSRLDAVERDRRQQIVDEARTSTALEGGRASDAVHELQDRWVAGDITREQMHAEVRRLHPSTSD
;
A
#
# COMPACT_ATOMS: atom_id res chain seq x y z
N MET A 1 6.64 -9.89 10.60
CA MET A 1 8.02 -9.52 10.23
C MET A 1 8.14 -8.02 10.44
N THR A 2 8.87 -7.64 11.48
CA THR A 2 9.06 -6.27 11.93
C THR A 2 9.87 -5.54 10.87
N GLU A 3 9.22 -4.73 10.02
CA GLU A 3 9.96 -3.68 9.32
C GLU A 3 10.65 -2.85 10.40
N ASP A 4 11.96 -2.67 10.27
CA ASP A 4 12.83 -1.96 11.20
C ASP A 4 12.43 -0.47 11.19
N ARG A 5 11.32 -0.18 11.87
CA ARG A 5 10.69 1.14 11.86
C ARG A 5 11.51 2.01 12.78
N ARG A 6 12.09 3.07 12.19
CA ARG A 6 12.90 4.04 12.92
C ARG A 6 12.11 4.57 14.13
N VAL A 7 12.65 4.31 15.31
CA VAL A 7 12.22 4.92 16.58
C VAL A 7 12.49 6.43 16.52
N LEU A 8 11.49 7.22 16.89
CA LEU A 8 11.58 8.69 16.94
C LEU A 8 11.84 9.16 18.38
N SER A 9 12.49 10.31 18.53
CA SER A 9 12.79 10.90 19.83
C SER A 9 12.80 12.43 19.77
N GLY A 10 12.65 13.08 20.94
CA GLY A 10 12.72 14.54 21.06
C GLY A 10 11.78 15.26 20.09
N ASP A 11 12.30 16.28 19.41
CA ASP A 11 11.52 17.13 18.49
C ASP A 11 10.91 16.35 17.32
N GLU A 12 11.55 15.30 16.83
CA GLU A 12 11.01 14.46 15.73
C GLU A 12 9.74 13.74 16.17
N LEU A 13 9.70 13.26 17.42
CA LEU A 13 8.53 12.61 17.99
C LEU A 13 7.41 13.62 18.21
N GLU A 14 7.70 14.80 18.76
CA GLU A 14 6.71 15.85 18.96
C GLU A 14 6.10 16.33 17.64
N GLN A 15 6.94 16.54 16.62
CA GLN A 15 6.47 16.91 15.29
C GLN A 15 5.57 15.84 14.68
N ALA A 16 5.96 14.57 14.79
CA ALA A 16 5.15 13.45 14.31
C ALA A 16 3.80 13.37 15.05
N MET A 17 3.80 13.53 16.37
CA MET A 17 2.57 13.54 17.18
C MET A 17 1.64 14.70 16.80
N ALA A 18 2.18 15.90 16.60
CA ALA A 18 1.40 17.06 16.16
C ALA A 18 0.78 16.83 14.77
N MET A 19 1.52 16.24 13.83
CA MET A 19 0.98 15.89 12.51
C MET A 19 -0.11 14.83 12.58
N ILE A 20 0.06 13.80 13.43
CA ILE A 20 -0.95 12.76 13.63
C ILE A 20 -2.23 13.36 14.20
N GLU A 21 -2.14 14.12 15.29
CA GLU A 21 -3.30 14.73 15.92
C GLU A 21 -4.02 15.67 14.94
N LYS A 22 -3.27 16.55 14.28
CA LYS A 22 -3.87 17.49 13.32
C LYS A 22 -4.48 16.77 12.12
N GLY A 23 -3.82 15.74 11.60
CA GLY A 23 -4.33 14.93 10.50
C GLY A 23 -5.64 14.24 10.85
N GLN A 24 -5.76 13.70 12.06
CA GLN A 24 -7.01 13.11 12.56
C GLN A 24 -8.11 14.18 12.65
N GLN A 25 -7.83 15.34 13.24
CA GLN A 25 -8.80 16.44 13.34
C GLN A 25 -9.30 16.92 11.96
N LEU A 26 -8.40 17.03 10.98
CA LEU A 26 -8.76 17.40 9.60
C LEU A 26 -9.63 16.34 8.91
N ALA A 27 -9.47 15.07 9.29
CA ALA A 27 -10.36 13.98 8.86
C ALA A 27 -11.68 13.91 9.65
N GLY A 28 -11.92 14.83 10.60
CA GLY A 28 -13.12 14.83 11.45
C GLY A 28 -13.06 13.87 12.64
N HIS A 29 -11.87 13.33 12.95
CA HIS A 29 -11.64 12.46 14.09
C HIS A 29 -10.98 13.22 15.24
N PHE A 30 -11.44 12.96 16.46
CA PHE A 30 -10.94 13.61 17.67
C PHE A 30 -10.41 12.53 18.62
N PRO A 31 -9.15 12.11 18.47
CA PRO A 31 -8.58 11.07 19.32
C PRO A 31 -8.50 11.51 20.78
N ASP A 32 -8.79 10.58 21.70
CA ASP A 32 -8.61 10.79 23.13
C ASP A 32 -7.12 10.68 23.54
N ALA A 33 -6.82 11.04 24.79
CA ALA A 33 -5.46 11.00 25.31
C ALA A 33 -4.86 9.59 25.27
N GLU A 34 -5.67 8.54 25.44
CA GLU A 34 -5.20 7.15 25.38
C GLU A 34 -4.81 6.74 23.96
N ALA A 35 -5.56 7.18 22.94
CA ALA A 35 -5.21 6.97 21.54
C ALA A 35 -3.90 7.67 21.17
N LEU A 36 -3.71 8.90 21.65
CA LEU A 36 -2.46 9.63 21.45
C LEU A 36 -1.29 8.99 22.20
N ALA A 37 -1.51 8.50 23.43
CA ALA A 37 -0.49 7.80 24.20
C ALA A 37 -0.02 6.51 23.50
N ARG A 38 -0.95 5.72 22.95
CA ARG A 38 -0.60 4.53 22.14
C ARG A 38 0.17 4.89 20.87
N ALA A 39 -0.26 5.94 20.15
CA ALA A 39 0.45 6.41 18.97
C ALA A 39 1.89 6.84 19.31
N ARG A 40 2.07 7.56 20.42
CA ARG A 40 3.38 7.97 20.91
C ARG A 40 4.27 6.76 21.24
N GLY A 41 3.74 5.81 22.01
CA GLY A 41 4.48 4.61 22.41
C GLY A 41 4.95 3.77 21.22
N ILE A 42 4.13 3.71 20.16
CA ILE A 42 4.52 3.05 18.90
C ILE A 42 5.66 3.79 18.20
N LEU A 43 5.65 5.12 18.21
CA LEU A 43 6.67 5.94 17.54
C LEU A 43 7.99 5.99 18.30
N ASP A 44 7.96 5.99 19.63
CA ASP A 44 9.16 5.97 20.47
C ASP A 44 9.67 4.55 20.80
N GLY A 45 8.96 3.52 20.32
CA GLY A 45 9.32 2.11 20.50
C GLY A 45 9.04 1.55 21.89
N SER A 46 8.44 2.32 22.80
CA SER A 46 8.02 1.82 24.12
C SER A 46 6.79 0.92 24.06
N LEU A 47 6.09 0.89 22.91
CA LEU A 47 4.93 0.03 22.67
C LEU A 47 5.03 -0.60 21.27
N THR A 48 4.92 -1.92 21.20
CA THR A 48 4.78 -2.60 19.90
C THR A 48 3.35 -2.50 19.36
N TYR A 49 3.17 -2.72 18.05
CA TYR A 49 1.84 -2.79 17.46
C TYR A 49 0.98 -3.91 18.05
N ASP A 50 1.58 -5.05 18.38
CA ASP A 50 0.87 -6.19 18.97
C ASP A 50 0.41 -5.87 20.39
N GLU A 51 1.24 -5.21 21.20
CA GLU A 51 0.83 -4.73 22.53
C GLU A 51 -0.25 -3.64 22.44
N ALA A 52 -0.14 -2.71 21.49
CA ALA A 52 -1.16 -1.70 21.25
C ALA A 52 -2.50 -2.31 20.79
N ALA A 53 -2.44 -3.36 19.96
CA ALA A 53 -3.60 -4.13 19.56
C ALA A 53 -4.23 -4.83 20.77
N ALA A 54 -3.44 -5.52 21.59
CA ALA A 54 -3.93 -6.16 22.82
C ALA A 54 -4.59 -5.17 23.79
N GLN A 55 -4.06 -3.94 23.92
CA GLN A 55 -4.70 -2.88 24.70
C GLN A 55 -6.07 -2.47 24.14
N LEU A 56 -6.20 -2.36 22.81
CA LEU A 56 -7.46 -2.06 22.15
C LEU A 56 -8.47 -3.20 22.30
N GLU A 57 -8.03 -4.44 22.14
CA GLU A 57 -8.87 -5.64 22.36
C GLU A 57 -9.38 -5.68 23.80
N ALA A 58 -8.52 -5.40 24.78
CA ALA A 58 -8.91 -5.32 26.19
C ALA A 58 -9.92 -4.19 26.45
N LYS A 59 -9.76 -3.02 25.79
CA LYS A 59 -10.67 -1.86 25.96
C LYS A 59 -12.04 -2.09 25.32
N TYR A 60 -12.09 -2.69 24.13
CA TYR A 60 -13.30 -2.72 23.31
C TYR A 60 -13.92 -4.12 23.11
N GLY A 61 -13.24 -5.19 23.52
CA GLY A 61 -13.77 -6.56 23.52
C GLY A 61 -13.87 -7.23 22.15
N PHE A 62 -13.21 -6.69 21.12
CA PHE A 62 -13.13 -7.31 19.80
C PHE A 62 -11.68 -7.34 19.28
N PRO A 63 -11.30 -8.36 18.49
CA PRO A 63 -9.95 -8.48 17.98
C PRO A 63 -9.61 -7.32 17.05
N VAL A 64 -8.44 -6.69 17.27
CA VAL A 64 -7.91 -5.68 16.35
C VAL A 64 -7.07 -6.39 15.32
N LEU A 65 -7.66 -6.62 14.15
CA LEU A 65 -6.94 -7.26 13.05
C LEU A 65 -5.75 -6.37 12.64
N PRO A 66 -4.55 -6.94 12.47
CA PRO A 66 -3.41 -6.18 12.00
C PRO A 66 -3.77 -5.53 10.66
N SER A 67 -3.41 -4.25 10.51
CA SER A 67 -3.54 -3.55 9.24
C SER A 67 -2.76 -4.35 8.20
N GLN A 68 -3.49 -5.03 7.30
CA GLN A 68 -2.90 -5.71 6.16
C GLN A 68 -2.39 -4.62 5.21
N ARG A 69 -1.20 -4.08 5.51
CA ARG A 69 -0.41 -3.45 4.47
C ARG A 69 0.02 -4.60 3.55
N PRO A 70 -0.46 -4.70 2.31
CA PRO A 70 -0.12 -5.84 1.47
C PRO A 70 1.38 -5.72 1.12
N SER A 71 2.22 -6.44 1.88
CA SER A 71 3.67 -6.51 1.65
C SER A 71 4.04 -7.47 0.52
N ARG A 72 3.04 -8.03 -0.16
CA ARG A 72 3.13 -8.73 -1.44
C ARG A 72 1.72 -8.81 -1.99
N LEU A 73 1.56 -8.82 -3.31
CA LEU A 73 0.27 -9.09 -3.92
C LEU A 73 -0.28 -10.42 -3.39
N ASP A 74 -1.46 -10.36 -2.77
CA ASP A 74 -2.19 -11.56 -2.43
C ASP A 74 -2.56 -12.34 -3.70
N ALA A 75 -2.89 -13.62 -3.55
CA ALA A 75 -3.21 -14.48 -4.68
C ALA A 75 -4.44 -13.97 -5.45
N VAL A 76 -5.42 -13.41 -4.75
CA VAL A 76 -6.67 -12.93 -5.34
C VAL A 76 -6.42 -11.76 -6.29
N GLU A 77 -5.62 -10.79 -5.88
CA GLU A 77 -5.27 -9.65 -6.73
C GLU A 77 -4.30 -10.07 -7.85
N ARG A 78 -3.41 -11.06 -7.63
CA ARG A 78 -2.61 -11.62 -8.72
C ARG A 78 -3.50 -12.27 -9.79
N ASP A 79 -4.45 -13.09 -9.39
CA ASP A 79 -5.38 -13.77 -10.30
C ASP A 79 -6.24 -12.75 -11.05
N ARG A 80 -6.73 -11.72 -10.35
CA ARG A 80 -7.46 -10.61 -10.98
C ARG A 80 -6.62 -9.88 -12.03
N ARG A 81 -5.35 -9.59 -11.74
CA ARG A 81 -4.45 -8.94 -12.71
C ARG A 81 -4.15 -9.85 -13.90
N GLN A 82 -3.96 -11.15 -13.66
CA GLN A 82 -3.75 -12.15 -14.70
C GLN A 82 -4.95 -12.18 -15.66
N GLN A 83 -6.18 -12.22 -15.12
CA GLN A 83 -7.40 -12.16 -15.92
C GLN A 83 -7.44 -10.91 -16.82
N ILE A 84 -7.11 -9.73 -16.28
CA ILE A 84 -7.10 -8.48 -17.06
C ILE A 84 -6.10 -8.55 -18.22
N VAL A 85 -4.90 -9.11 -17.98
CA VAL A 85 -3.87 -9.26 -19.02
C VAL A 85 -4.32 -10.26 -20.08
N ASP A 86 -4.90 -11.39 -19.68
CA ASP A 86 -5.36 -12.43 -20.60
C ASP A 86 -6.51 -11.94 -21.47
N GLU A 87 -7.47 -11.20 -20.89
CA GLU A 87 -8.57 -10.57 -21.63
C GLU A 87 -8.04 -9.55 -22.65
N ALA A 88 -7.09 -8.70 -22.25
CA ALA A 88 -6.50 -7.72 -23.16
C ALA A 88 -5.75 -8.39 -24.32
N ARG A 89 -4.92 -9.40 -24.03
CA ARG A 89 -4.18 -10.17 -25.06
C ARG A 89 -5.13 -10.90 -25.99
N THR A 90 -6.18 -11.52 -25.44
CA THR A 90 -7.20 -12.23 -26.23
C THR A 90 -7.95 -11.27 -27.14
N SER A 91 -8.38 -10.11 -26.63
CA SER A 91 -9.05 -9.08 -27.43
C SER A 91 -8.18 -8.61 -28.59
N THR A 92 -6.90 -8.30 -28.34
CA THR A 92 -5.97 -7.90 -29.39
C THR A 92 -5.74 -9.01 -30.41
N ALA A 93 -5.63 -10.27 -29.98
CA ALA A 93 -5.46 -11.41 -30.87
C ALA A 93 -6.69 -11.66 -31.77
N LEU A 94 -7.91 -11.43 -31.25
CA LEU A 94 -9.14 -11.53 -32.04
C LEU A 94 -9.19 -10.49 -33.17
N GLU A 95 -8.54 -9.36 -33.00
CA GLU A 95 -8.36 -8.32 -34.03
C GLU A 95 -7.18 -8.61 -34.98
N GLY A 96 -6.49 -9.74 -34.81
CA GLY A 96 -5.29 -10.12 -35.56
C GLY A 96 -4.03 -9.35 -35.15
N GLY A 97 -4.09 -8.57 -34.07
CA GLY A 97 -2.96 -7.84 -33.51
C GLY A 97 -2.16 -8.69 -32.52
N ARG A 98 -0.97 -8.22 -32.19
CA ARG A 98 -0.17 -8.73 -31.06
C ARG A 98 0.65 -7.58 -30.47
N ALA A 99 0.61 -7.43 -29.15
CA ALA A 99 1.49 -6.50 -28.45
C ALA A 99 2.95 -6.97 -28.53
N SER A 100 3.89 -6.05 -28.41
CA SER A 100 5.32 -6.39 -28.41
C SER A 100 5.68 -7.23 -27.19
N ASP A 101 6.74 -8.05 -27.29
CA ASP A 101 7.20 -8.87 -26.16
C ASP A 101 7.62 -8.00 -24.96
N ALA A 102 8.12 -6.79 -25.20
CA ALA A 102 8.41 -5.81 -24.16
C ALA A 102 7.16 -5.34 -23.40
N VAL A 103 6.02 -5.20 -24.07
CA VAL A 103 4.75 -4.88 -23.42
C VAL A 103 4.23 -6.08 -22.62
N HIS A 104 4.42 -7.31 -23.11
CA HIS A 104 4.07 -8.51 -22.36
C HIS A 104 4.91 -8.64 -21.09
N GLU A 105 6.21 -8.38 -21.14
CA GLU A 105 7.08 -8.41 -19.95
C GLU A 105 6.65 -7.38 -18.89
N LEU A 106 6.25 -6.17 -19.32
CA LEU A 106 5.71 -5.15 -18.41
C LEU A 106 4.39 -5.60 -17.76
N GLN A 107 3.52 -6.27 -18.50
CA GLN A 107 2.29 -6.85 -17.96
C GLN A 107 2.58 -7.93 -16.93
N ASP A 108 3.53 -8.84 -17.21
CA ASP A 108 3.89 -9.94 -16.32
C ASP A 108 4.48 -9.41 -15.00
N ARG A 109 5.34 -8.38 -15.06
CA ARG A 109 5.87 -7.68 -13.87
C ARG A 109 4.78 -6.99 -13.05
N TRP A 110 3.74 -6.44 -13.70
CA TRP A 110 2.60 -5.86 -13.00
C TRP A 110 1.74 -6.93 -12.31
N VAL A 111 1.53 -8.09 -12.93
CA VAL A 111 0.85 -9.24 -12.32
C VAL A 111 1.63 -9.78 -11.13
N ALA A 112 2.96 -9.90 -11.25
CA ALA A 112 3.83 -10.33 -10.17
C ALA A 112 3.84 -9.36 -8.97
N GLY A 113 3.58 -8.07 -9.24
CA GLY A 113 3.59 -6.99 -8.25
C GLY A 113 4.92 -6.28 -8.13
N ASP A 114 5.82 -6.50 -9.08
CA ASP A 114 7.14 -5.85 -9.12
C ASP A 114 7.04 -4.37 -9.55
N ILE A 115 5.96 -4.00 -10.24
CA ILE A 115 5.65 -2.63 -10.65
C ILE A 115 4.17 -2.30 -10.43
N THR A 116 3.87 -1.01 -10.26
CA THR A 116 2.49 -0.51 -10.22
C THR A 116 1.88 -0.39 -11.62
N ARG A 117 0.56 -0.22 -11.68
CA ARG A 117 -0.15 0.00 -12.95
C ARG A 117 0.29 1.29 -13.63
N GLU A 118 0.53 2.33 -12.84
CA GLU A 118 1.00 3.64 -13.32
C GLU A 118 2.40 3.53 -13.93
N GLN A 119 3.30 2.79 -13.28
CA GLN A 119 4.63 2.50 -13.80
C GLN A 119 4.55 1.72 -15.12
N MET A 120 3.74 0.65 -15.19
CA MET A 120 3.49 -0.10 -16.42
C MET A 120 3.01 0.82 -17.56
N HIS A 121 1.99 1.66 -17.32
CA HIS A 121 1.48 2.60 -18.34
C HIS A 121 2.50 3.66 -18.76
N ALA A 122 3.35 4.13 -17.84
CA ALA A 122 4.42 5.07 -18.16
C ALA A 122 5.47 4.44 -19.06
N GLU A 123 5.87 3.20 -18.78
CA GLU A 123 6.84 2.45 -19.60
C GLU A 123 6.28 2.10 -20.99
N VAL A 124 5.01 1.65 -21.07
CA VAL A 124 4.35 1.38 -22.36
C VAL A 124 4.32 2.63 -23.24
N ARG A 125 3.99 3.79 -22.67
CA ARG A 125 4.04 5.07 -23.41
C ARG A 125 5.45 5.45 -23.86
N ARG A 126 6.47 5.06 -23.10
CA ARG A 126 7.87 5.32 -23.44
C ARG A 126 8.34 4.41 -24.59
N LEU A 127 7.87 3.16 -24.63
CA LEU A 127 8.13 2.21 -25.72
C LEU A 127 7.39 2.56 -27.02
N HIS A 128 6.18 3.10 -26.88
CA HIS A 128 5.34 3.52 -28.00
C HIS A 128 4.98 4.99 -27.84
N PRO A 129 5.94 5.92 -28.04
CA PRO A 129 5.62 7.34 -28.03
C PRO A 129 4.59 7.59 -29.14
N SER A 130 3.45 8.15 -28.77
CA SER A 130 2.43 8.55 -29.76
C SER A 130 3.09 9.52 -30.73
N THR A 131 3.14 9.15 -32.01
CA THR A 131 3.40 10.07 -33.11
C THR A 131 2.15 10.93 -33.28
N SER A 132 2.04 11.97 -32.47
CA SER A 132 1.08 13.05 -32.70
C SER A 132 1.86 14.35 -32.73
N ASP A 133 2.22 14.76 -33.95
CA ASP A 133 2.34 16.17 -34.35
C ASP A 133 0.94 16.68 -34.73
#